data_AF-A0A6I7YHZ2-F1
#
_entry.id   AF-A0A6I7YHZ2-F1
#
_cell.length_a   1.000
_cell.length_b   1.000
_cell.length_c   1.000
_cell.angle_alpha   90.00
_cell.angle_beta   90.00
_cell.angle_gamma   90.00
#
_symmetry.space_group_name_H-M   'P 1'
#
loop_
_entity.id
_entity.type
_entity.pdbx_description
1 polymer ?
#
loop_
_entity_poly.entity_id
_entity_poly.type
_entity_poly.pdbx_seq_one_letter_code
_entity_poly.pdbx_strand_id
1 'polypeptide(L)'
;MVFALTAICTAFALTSLFAPSLAPLVIQFLVVAILVACVWLVFRLNSINKKLDEHFPDSSTAGKLRYGLFYYDPTDTRAMVPLPSGSSQFNFGQKNAWFILAGLLVPPALLIILLNVAA
;
A
#
# COMPACT_ATOMS: atom_id res chain seq x y z
N MET A 1 0.97 -13.45 -6.86
CA MET A 1 1.68 -12.50 -5.99
C MET A 1 1.58 -12.85 -4.52
N VAL A 2 0.39 -13.23 -4.03
CA VAL A 2 0.17 -13.70 -2.64
C VAL A 2 1.18 -14.80 -2.28
N PHE A 3 1.32 -15.86 -3.09
CA PHE A 3 2.27 -16.95 -2.82
C PHE A 3 3.75 -16.52 -2.65
N ALA A 4 4.23 -15.56 -3.43
CA ALA A 4 5.62 -15.10 -3.34
C ALA A 4 5.84 -14.23 -2.08
N LEU A 5 4.89 -13.35 -1.76
CA LEU A 5 4.94 -12.53 -0.55
C LEU A 5 4.81 -13.41 0.70
N THR A 6 3.90 -14.39 0.68
CA THR A 6 3.76 -15.36 1.77
C THR A 6 5.07 -16.14 1.94
N ALA A 7 5.66 -16.68 0.87
CA ALA A 7 6.93 -17.40 0.96
C ALA A 7 8.09 -16.56 1.54
N ILE A 8 8.18 -15.28 1.17
CA ILE A 8 9.16 -14.35 1.74
C ILE A 8 8.89 -14.15 3.23
N CYS A 9 7.66 -13.84 3.62
CA CYS A 9 7.30 -13.67 5.04
C CYS A 9 7.59 -14.94 5.86
N THR A 10 7.28 -16.12 5.33
CA THR A 10 7.53 -17.40 6.03
C THR A 10 9.02 -17.69 6.15
N ALA A 11 9.81 -17.46 5.09
CA ALA A 11 11.25 -17.68 5.12
C ALA A 11 11.94 -16.79 6.17
N PHE A 12 11.60 -15.50 6.21
CA PHE A 12 12.17 -14.56 7.17
C PHE A 12 11.72 -14.83 8.61
N ALA A 13 10.46 -15.24 8.83
CA ALA A 13 9.98 -15.67 10.14
C ALA A 13 10.75 -16.91 10.64
N LEU A 14 11.00 -17.88 9.76
CA LEU A 14 11.80 -19.06 10.09
C LEU A 14 13.26 -18.70 10.37
N THR A 15 13.90 -17.86 9.55
CA THR A 15 15.29 -17.41 9.79
C THR A 15 15.44 -16.67 11.11
N SER A 16 14.44 -15.85 11.49
CA SER A 16 14.45 -15.12 12.77
C SER A 16 14.29 -16.06 13.98
N LEU A 17 13.59 -17.19 13.82
CA LEU A 17 13.39 -18.21 14.85
C LEU A 17 14.63 -19.08 15.06
N PHE A 18 15.34 -19.44 13.98
CA PHE A 18 16.49 -20.35 14.02
C PHE A 18 17.86 -19.64 14.11
N ALA A 19 17.92 -18.33 13.88
CA ALA A 19 19.15 -17.53 14.00
C ALA A 19 18.86 -16.16 14.67
N PRO A 20 18.57 -16.15 15.98
CA PRO A 20 18.14 -14.94 16.69
C PRO A 20 19.22 -13.84 16.72
N SER A 21 20.51 -14.19 16.61
CA SER A 21 21.61 -13.21 16.50
C SER A 21 21.63 -12.44 15.17
N LEU A 22 21.02 -12.98 14.12
CA LEU A 22 20.89 -12.35 12.80
C LEU A 22 19.54 -11.63 12.63
N ALA A 23 18.61 -11.80 13.58
CA ALA A 23 17.26 -11.25 13.51
C ALA A 23 17.20 -9.74 13.20
N PRO A 24 18.06 -8.85 13.77
CA PRO A 24 18.02 -7.42 13.46
C PRO A 24 18.29 -7.13 11.97
N LEU A 25 19.20 -7.90 11.37
CA LEU A 25 19.67 -7.73 9.99
C LEU A 25 18.68 -8.35 8.99
N VAL A 26 18.09 -9.49 9.37
CA VAL A 26 17.02 -10.18 8.65
C VAL A 26 15.76 -9.30 8.59
N ILE A 27 15.38 -8.63 9.68
CA ILE A 27 14.24 -7.70 9.70
C ILE A 27 14.46 -6.52 8.74
N GLN A 28 15.65 -5.93 8.71
CA GLN A 28 15.96 -4.83 7.79
C GLN A 28 15.82 -5.25 6.32
N PHE A 29 16.36 -6.40 5.94
CA PHE A 29 16.22 -6.93 4.59
C PHE A 29 14.77 -7.27 4.24
N LEU A 30 13.97 -7.78 5.19
CA LEU A 30 12.55 -8.04 4.99
C LEU A 30 11.80 -6.74 4.68
N VAL A 31 12.04 -5.68 5.45
CA VAL A 31 11.42 -4.37 5.23
C VAL A 31 11.75 -3.85 3.83
N VAL A 32 13.03 -3.92 3.42
CA VAL A 32 13.44 -3.52 2.07
C VAL A 32 12.75 -4.37 0.99
N ALA A 33 12.70 -5.69 1.16
CA ALA A 33 12.06 -6.60 0.20
C ALA A 33 10.55 -6.30 0.06
N ILE A 34 9.85 -6.03 1.17
CA ILE A 34 8.43 -5.65 1.16
C ILE A 34 8.25 -4.32 0.42
N LEU A 35 9.08 -3.31 0.69
CA LEU A 35 9.01 -2.01 0.01
C LEU A 35 9.21 -2.17 -1.51
N VAL A 36 10.21 -2.94 -1.93
CA VAL A 36 10.47 -3.23 -3.35
C VAL A 36 9.28 -3.96 -3.99
N ALA A 37 8.71 -4.95 -3.30
CA ALA A 37 7.55 -5.68 -3.80
C ALA A 37 6.30 -4.77 -3.94
N CYS A 38 6.08 -3.88 -2.98
CA CYS A 38 4.99 -2.88 -3.04
C CYS A 38 5.18 -1.93 -4.23
N VAL A 39 6.38 -1.37 -4.41
CA VAL A 39 6.69 -0.49 -5.54
C VAL A 39 6.51 -1.22 -6.87
N TRP A 40 7.03 -2.44 -6.99
CA TRP A 40 6.87 -3.26 -8.18
C TRP A 40 5.40 -3.57 -8.48
N LEU A 41 4.60 -3.90 -7.46
CA LEU A 41 3.16 -4.11 -7.61
C LEU A 41 2.48 -2.86 -8.16
N VAL A 42 2.78 -1.67 -7.63
CA VAL A 42 2.19 -0.42 -8.12
C VAL A 42 2.50 -0.20 -9.59
N PHE A 43 3.76 -0.42 -10.02
CA PHE A 43 4.12 -0.32 -11.44
C PHE A 43 3.37 -1.31 -12.33
N ARG A 44 3.21 -2.56 -11.85
CA ARG A 44 2.47 -3.60 -12.58
C ARG A 44 1.00 -3.25 -12.72
N LEU A 45 0.36 -2.81 -11.63
CA LEU A 45 -1.05 -2.39 -11.64
C LEU A 45 -1.25 -1.18 -12.56
N ASN A 46 -0.36 -0.19 -12.48
CA ASN A 46 -0.38 0.97 -13.39
C ASN A 46 -0.34 0.54 -14.86
N SER A 47 0.60 -0.36 -15.21
CA SER A 47 0.72 -0.86 -16.58
C SER A 47 -0.51 -1.64 -17.04
N ILE A 48 -1.15 -2.40 -16.14
CA ILE A 48 -2.34 -3.17 -16.46
C ILE A 48 -3.53 -2.23 -16.66
N ASN A 49 -3.78 -1.32 -15.72
CA ASN A 49 -4.91 -0.40 -15.78
C ASN A 49 -4.78 0.56 -16.94
N LYS A 50 -3.58 1.03 -17.29
CA LYS A 50 -3.37 1.82 -18.52
C LYS A 50 -3.80 1.04 -19.77
N LYS A 51 -3.40 -0.23 -19.89
CA LYS A 51 -3.80 -1.08 -21.03
C LYS A 51 -5.30 -1.34 -21.02
N LEU A 52 -5.90 -1.48 -19.83
CA LEU A 52 -7.32 -1.72 -19.68
C LEU A 52 -8.12 -0.49 -20.10
N ASP A 53 -7.73 0.71 -19.65
CA ASP A 53 -8.36 1.99 -20.03
C ASP A 53 -8.29 2.24 -21.55
N GLU A 54 -7.19 1.84 -22.21
CA GLU A 54 -7.04 1.95 -23.66
C GLU A 54 -8.05 1.08 -24.44
N HIS A 55 -8.41 -0.09 -23.91
CA HIS A 55 -9.29 -1.04 -24.61
C HIS A 55 -10.74 -1.04 -24.10
N PHE A 56 -10.95 -0.63 -22.86
CA PHE A 56 -12.22 -0.64 -22.13
C PHE A 56 -12.29 0.58 -21.20
N PRO A 57 -12.52 1.79 -21.73
CA PRO A 57 -12.56 2.99 -20.91
C PRO A 57 -13.73 2.93 -19.92
N ASP A 58 -13.43 2.84 -18.63
CA ASP A 58 -14.42 2.92 -17.56
C ASP A 58 -14.76 4.40 -17.28
N SER A 59 -15.98 4.82 -17.59
CA SER A 59 -16.44 6.20 -17.41
C SER A 59 -16.36 6.70 -15.96
N SER A 60 -16.31 5.80 -14.98
CA SER A 60 -16.28 6.14 -13.55
C SER A 60 -14.89 6.47 -13.01
N THR A 61 -13.83 5.94 -13.63
CA THR A 61 -12.44 6.06 -13.15
C THR A 61 -11.44 6.55 -14.21
N ALA A 62 -11.85 6.63 -15.48
CA ALA A 62 -11.03 7.14 -16.57
C ALA A 62 -10.46 8.53 -16.27
N GLY A 63 -9.12 8.64 -16.30
CA GLY A 63 -8.40 9.88 -16.03
C GLY A 63 -8.38 10.31 -14.55
N LYS A 64 -9.03 9.58 -13.64
CA LYS A 64 -9.10 9.88 -12.21
C LYS A 64 -8.10 9.09 -11.37
N LEU A 65 -7.47 8.05 -11.92
CA LEU A 65 -6.49 7.23 -11.21
C LEU A 65 -5.06 7.78 -11.40
N ARG A 66 -4.43 8.24 -10.32
CA ARG A 66 -2.99 8.51 -10.29
C ARG A 66 -2.20 7.22 -10.14
N TYR A 67 -1.14 7.10 -10.94
CA TYR A 67 -0.33 5.87 -11.05
C TYR A 67 -1.17 4.62 -11.34
N GLY A 68 -2.33 4.80 -11.98
CA GLY A 68 -3.26 3.73 -12.30
C GLY A 68 -3.80 2.99 -11.07
N LEU A 69 -3.74 3.55 -9.86
CA LEU A 69 -4.21 2.85 -8.65
C LEU A 69 -4.96 3.78 -7.68
N PHE A 70 -4.43 4.98 -7.45
CA PHE A 70 -4.95 5.86 -6.42
C PHE A 70 -5.94 6.84 -7.01
N TYR A 71 -7.19 6.78 -6.54
CA TYR A 71 -8.21 7.73 -6.96
C TYR A 71 -7.81 9.16 -6.56
N TYR A 72 -7.84 10.06 -7.52
CA TYR A 72 -7.48 11.46 -7.38
C TYR A 72 -8.41 12.30 -8.25
N ASP A 73 -9.42 12.88 -7.64
CA ASP A 73 -10.31 13.84 -8.28
C ASP A 73 -10.50 15.05 -7.35
N PRO A 74 -9.87 16.20 -7.64
CA PRO A 74 -10.04 17.39 -6.80
C PRO A 74 -11.44 17.99 -6.89
N THR A 75 -12.24 17.62 -7.90
CA THR A 75 -13.61 18.10 -8.10
C THR A 75 -14.65 17.31 -7.31
N ASP A 76 -14.37 16.03 -7.02
CA ASP A 76 -15.20 15.21 -6.14
C ASP A 76 -14.89 15.54 -4.68
N THR A 77 -15.84 16.14 -3.96
CA THR A 77 -15.66 16.60 -2.58
C THR A 77 -15.60 15.45 -1.56
N ARG A 78 -15.92 14.22 -1.96
CA ARG A 78 -15.93 13.06 -1.07
C ARG A 78 -14.51 12.59 -0.78
N ALA A 79 -14.20 12.39 0.50
CA ALA A 79 -12.92 11.82 0.93
C ALA A 79 -12.80 10.32 0.61
N MET A 80 -13.93 9.61 0.57
CA MET A 80 -14.02 8.21 0.15
C MET A 80 -15.08 8.09 -0.94
N VAL A 81 -14.71 7.46 -2.04
CA VAL A 81 -15.58 7.28 -3.21
C VAL A 81 -15.97 5.80 -3.29
N PRO A 82 -17.27 5.48 -3.37
CA PRO A 82 -17.72 4.11 -3.57
C PRO A 82 -17.38 3.66 -4.99
N LEU A 83 -16.86 2.45 -5.12
CA LEU A 83 -16.62 1.81 -6.40
C LEU A 83 -17.78 0.89 -6.78
N PRO A 84 -18.01 0.64 -8.07
CA PRO A 84 -19.01 -0.33 -8.54
C PRO A 84 -18.82 -1.75 -7.96
N SER A 85 -17.61 -2.09 -7.54
CA SER A 85 -17.28 -3.36 -6.87
C SER A 85 -17.82 -3.49 -5.44
N GLY A 86 -18.51 -2.47 -4.91
CA GLY A 86 -19.00 -2.43 -3.53
C GLY A 86 -17.94 -2.03 -2.50
N SER A 87 -16.69 -1.83 -2.93
CA SER A 87 -15.61 -1.27 -2.10
C SER A 87 -15.62 0.26 -2.11
N SER A 88 -14.83 0.90 -1.25
CA SER A 88 -14.60 2.35 -1.28
C SER A 88 -13.10 2.64 -1.34
N GLN A 89 -12.71 3.65 -2.11
CA GLN A 89 -11.32 4.12 -2.19
C GLN A 89 -11.20 5.54 -1.65
N PHE A 90 -10.04 5.83 -1.07
CA PHE A 90 -9.69 7.19 -0.68
C PHE A 90 -9.47 8.08 -1.91
N ASN A 91 -10.07 9.28 -1.88
CA ASN A 91 -9.80 10.31 -2.86
C ASN A 91 -8.62 11.18 -2.40
N PHE A 92 -7.44 10.90 -2.92
CA PHE A 92 -6.21 11.63 -2.58
C PHE A 92 -6.17 13.06 -3.13
N GLY A 93 -7.17 13.46 -3.92
CA GLY A 93 -7.43 14.86 -4.29
C GLY A 93 -7.95 15.69 -3.12
N GLN A 94 -8.53 15.05 -2.09
CA GLN A 94 -9.12 15.73 -0.94
C GLN A 94 -8.21 15.66 0.29
N LYS A 95 -8.02 16.80 0.96
CA LYS A 95 -7.25 16.88 2.22
C LYS A 95 -7.81 15.96 3.30
N ASN A 96 -9.13 15.80 3.36
CA ASN A 96 -9.80 14.94 4.34
C ASN A 96 -9.40 13.47 4.22
N ALA A 97 -9.14 12.96 3.01
CA ALA A 97 -8.65 11.60 2.84
C ALA A 97 -7.28 11.39 3.50
N TRP A 98 -6.39 12.39 3.38
CA TRP A 98 -5.08 12.38 4.05
C TRP A 98 -5.20 12.45 5.57
N PHE A 99 -6.14 13.22 6.11
CA PHE A 99 -6.40 13.25 7.55
C PHE A 99 -6.93 11.93 8.08
N ILE A 100 -7.85 11.27 7.36
CA ILE A 100 -8.34 9.93 7.73
C ILE A 100 -7.19 8.93 7.72
N LEU A 101 -6.37 8.95 6.66
CA LEU A 101 -5.21 8.07 6.54
C LEU A 101 -4.18 8.32 7.65
N ALA A 102 -3.88 9.59 7.95
CA ALA A 102 -2.98 9.96 9.03
C ALA A 102 -3.54 9.53 10.40
N GLY A 103 -4.83 9.75 10.66
CA GLY A 103 -5.48 9.31 11.89
C GLY A 103 -5.42 7.79 12.09
N LEU A 104 -5.42 7.01 11.00
CA LEU A 104 -5.27 5.56 11.05
C LEU A 104 -3.81 5.11 11.25
N LEU A 105 -2.86 5.74 10.56
CA LEU A 105 -1.46 5.27 10.50
C LEU A 105 -0.55 5.89 11.56
N VAL A 106 -0.81 7.13 11.98
CA VAL A 106 0.07 7.85 12.93
C VAL A 106 0.05 7.24 14.33
N PRO A 107 -1.10 6.92 14.95
CA PRO A 107 -1.10 6.31 16.29
C PRO A 107 -0.28 5.02 16.41
N PRO A 108 -0.46 3.99 15.54
CA PRO A 108 0.35 2.78 15.63
C PRO A 108 1.83 3.03 15.31
N ALA A 109 2.14 3.92 14.35
CA ALA A 109 3.53 4.28 14.05
C ALA A 109 4.23 4.95 15.24
N LEU A 110 3.57 5.90 15.91
CA LEU A 110 4.07 6.53 17.13
C LEU A 110 4.29 5.50 18.24
N LEU A 111 3.35 4.58 18.42
CA LEU A 111 3.47 3.52 19.43
C LEU A 111 4.68 2.63 19.17
N ILE A 112 4.91 2.22 17.92
CA ILE A 112 6.11 1.45 17.53
C ILE A 112 7.38 2.25 17.82
N ILE A 113 7.44 3.53 17.43
CA ILE A 113 8.62 4.38 17.67
C ILE A 113 8.89 4.49 19.17
N LEU A 114 7.87 4.79 19.98
CA LEU A 114 8.01 4.93 21.43
C LEU A 114 8.51 3.64 22.09
N LEU A 115 7.98 2.49 21.68
CA LEU A 115 8.43 1.19 22.20
C LEU A 115 9.88 0.86 21.83
N ASN A 116 10.37 1.33 20.68
CA ASN A 116 11.75 1.08 20.23
C ASN A 116 12.75 2.11 20.76
N VAL A 117 12.30 3.33 21.12
CA VAL A 117 13.16 4.37 21.71
C VAL A 117 13.27 4.21 23.24
N ALA A 118 12.27 3.61 23.88
CA ALA A 118 12.28 3.36 25.33
C ALA A 118 12.92 2.00 25.74
N ALA A 119 13.33 1.19 24.76
CA ALA A 119 14.03 -0.09 24.95
C ALA A 119 15.54 0.10 24.80
#